data_AF-A0A6I7Q9R4-F1
#
_entry.id   AF-A0A6I7Q9R4-F1
#
_cell.length_a   1.000
_cell.length_b   1.000
_cell.length_c   1.000
_cell.angle_alpha   90.00
_cell.angle_beta   90.00
_cell.angle_gamma   90.00
#
_symmetry.space_group_name_H-M   'P 1'
#
loop_
_entity.id
_entity.type
_entity.pdbx_description
1 polymer ?
#
loop_
_entity_poly.entity_id
_entity_poly.type
_entity_poly.pdbx_seq_one_letter_code
_entity_poly.pdbx_strand_id
1 'polypeptide(L)'
;MADKNHFYYDHDKCEFVPVVYYTKKRLLHTLSFWLINGIVLASLGITLLSYNIGTPSEIALKAENRTLLEQLETTKVSIIDLESRLHTISELDNEMYRSVLGLEPISYEERMAGTGGADIYSEFDFYSEETSEILRWTASRLDNIERR
;
A
#
# COMPACT_ATOMS: atom_id res chain seq x y z
N MET A 1 6.83 -57.14 34.63
CA MET A 1 6.92 -57.26 33.16
C MET A 1 8.38 -57.45 32.82
N ALA A 2 8.73 -58.56 32.16
CA ALA A 2 10.13 -58.92 31.86
C ALA A 2 10.76 -57.88 30.94
N ASP A 3 11.94 -57.38 31.33
CA ASP A 3 12.71 -56.42 30.54
C ASP A 3 13.25 -57.13 29.28
N LYS A 4 12.82 -56.69 28.11
CA LYS A 4 13.11 -57.35 26.83
C LYS A 4 14.49 -56.86 26.37
N ASN A 5 15.55 -57.44 26.94
CA ASN A 5 16.92 -57.08 26.60
C ASN A 5 17.28 -57.61 25.21
N HIS A 6 17.62 -56.69 24.30
CA HIS A 6 18.09 -57.02 22.97
C HIS A 6 19.62 -57.14 23.02
N PHE A 7 20.17 -58.20 22.43
CA PHE A 7 21.60 -58.47 22.41
C PHE A 7 22.08 -58.51 20.97
N TYR A 8 23.29 -58.02 20.71
CA TYR A 8 23.97 -58.21 19.43
C TYR A 8 25.22 -59.05 19.64
N TYR A 9 25.59 -59.85 18.64
CA TYR A 9 26.79 -60.67 18.69
C TYR A 9 27.99 -59.82 18.26
N ASP A 10 28.96 -59.65 19.15
CA ASP A 10 30.23 -59.01 18.85
C ASP A 10 31.18 -60.08 18.28
N HIS A 11 31.47 -60.00 16.98
CA HIS A 11 32.33 -60.95 16.28
C HIS A 11 33.79 -60.91 16.75
N ASP A 12 34.25 -59.79 17.33
CA ASP A 12 35.63 -59.64 17.77
C ASP A 12 35.88 -60.24 19.16
N LYS A 13 34.84 -60.28 20.00
CA LYS A 13 34.89 -60.85 21.36
C LYS A 13 34.18 -62.19 21.47
N CYS A 14 33.53 -62.65 20.40
CA CYS A 14 32.71 -63.86 20.35
C CYS A 14 31.62 -63.94 21.45
N GLU A 15 31.10 -62.79 21.88
CA GLU A 15 30.18 -62.67 23.00
C GLU A 15 28.92 -61.87 22.62
N PHE A 16 27.80 -62.19 23.28
CA PHE A 16 26.56 -61.43 23.13
C PHE A 16 26.54 -60.25 24.09
N VAL A 17 26.60 -59.02 23.56
CA VAL A 17 26.62 -57.79 24.35
C VAL A 17 25.20 -57.18 24.39
N PRO A 18 24.69 -56.78 25.57
CA PRO A 18 23.38 -56.13 25.68
C PRO A 18 23.40 -54.76 24.99
N VAL A 19 22.36 -54.47 24.22
CA VAL A 19 22.15 -53.15 23.61
C VAL A 19 21.72 -52.17 24.69
N VAL A 20 22.61 -51.26 25.07
CA VAL A 20 22.31 -50.20 26.03
C VAL A 20 21.59 -49.06 25.30
N TYR A 21 20.27 -49.00 25.45
CA TYR A 21 19.48 -47.90 24.91
C TYR A 21 19.55 -46.69 25.85
N TYR A 22 20.35 -45.68 25.48
CA TYR A 22 20.35 -44.40 26.19
C TYR A 22 19.05 -43.62 25.90
N THR A 23 18.05 -43.80 26.74
CA THR A 23 16.73 -43.13 26.63
C THR A 23 16.84 -41.62 26.51
N LYS A 24 17.81 -41.00 27.21
CA LYS A 24 18.13 -39.56 27.12
C LYS A 24 18.59 -39.14 25.71
N LYS A 25 19.44 -39.94 25.07
CA LYS A 25 19.94 -39.64 23.71
C LYS A 25 18.83 -39.78 22.67
N ARG A 26 17.96 -40.79 22.83
CA ARG A 26 16.77 -40.96 21.98
C ARG A 26 15.81 -39.79 22.13
N LEU A 27 15.55 -39.34 23.37
CA LEU A 27 14.68 -38.19 23.64
C LEU A 27 15.21 -36.90 23.02
N LEU A 28 16.51 -36.61 23.20
CA LEU A 28 17.16 -35.42 22.62
C LEU A 28 17.08 -35.42 21.08
N HIS A 29 17.31 -36.57 20.45
CA HIS A 29 17.21 -36.69 19.00
C HIS A 29 15.78 -36.46 18.49
N THR A 30 14.80 -37.08 19.12
CA THR A 30 13.38 -36.87 18.78
C THR A 30 12.95 -35.42 18.99
N LEU A 31 13.34 -34.79 20.11
CA LEU A 31 13.03 -33.39 20.37
C LEU A 31 13.64 -32.45 19.32
N SER A 32 14.91 -32.66 18.99
CA SER A 32 15.61 -31.86 17.98
C SER A 32 14.97 -31.99 16.59
N PHE A 33 14.56 -33.21 16.22
CA PHE A 33 13.87 -33.45 14.95
C PHE A 33 12.54 -32.70 14.88
N TRP A 34 11.72 -32.77 15.94
CA TRP A 34 10.43 -32.07 15.98
C TRP A 34 10.59 -30.55 16.01
N LEU A 35 11.59 -30.01 16.72
CA LEU A 35 11.86 -28.57 16.75
C LEU A 35 12.25 -28.03 15.37
N ILE A 36 13.16 -28.70 14.67
CA ILE A 36 13.60 -28.26 13.33
C ILE A 36 12.44 -28.31 12.35
N ASN A 37 11.69 -29.41 12.30
CA ASN A 37 10.53 -29.53 11.42
C ASN A 37 9.42 -28.51 11.78
N GLY A 38 9.23 -28.23 13.08
CA GLY A 38 8.29 -27.22 13.56
C GLY A 38 8.65 -25.82 13.06
N ILE A 39 9.93 -25.43 13.12
CA ILE A 39 10.40 -24.14 12.61
C ILE A 39 10.21 -24.06 11.09
N VAL A 40 10.57 -25.11 10.35
CA VAL A 40 10.40 -25.16 8.89
C VAL A 40 8.93 -25.01 8.51
N LEU A 41 8.03 -25.79 9.12
CA LEU A 41 6.59 -25.71 8.86
C LEU A 41 6.00 -24.36 9.26
N ALA A 42 6.42 -23.79 10.40
CA ALA A 42 5.98 -22.47 10.83
C ALA A 42 6.44 -21.39 9.85
N SER A 43 7.69 -21.43 9.40
CA SER A 43 8.24 -20.47 8.44
C SER A 43 7.53 -20.54 7.08
N LEU A 44 7.21 -21.76 6.62
CA LEU A 44 6.47 -21.98 5.38
C LEU A 44 5.00 -21.51 5.54
N GLY A 45 4.40 -21.78 6.70
CA GLY A 45 3.05 -21.35 7.02
C GLY A 45 2.91 -19.82 7.04
N ILE A 46 3.84 -19.12 7.69
CA ILE A 46 3.85 -17.66 7.79
C ILE A 46 4.07 -17.02 6.41
N THR A 47 5.03 -17.54 5.63
CA THR A 47 5.32 -16.99 4.28
C THR A 47 4.13 -17.18 3.34
N LEU A 48 3.50 -18.36 3.37
CA LEU A 48 2.33 -18.64 2.54
C LEU A 48 1.12 -17.80 2.95
N LEU A 49 0.91 -17.61 4.26
CA LEU A 49 -0.16 -16.75 4.77
C LEU A 49 0.07 -15.27 4.39
N SER A 50 1.30 -14.78 4.56
CA SER A 50 1.69 -13.42 4.20
C SER A 50 1.52 -13.15 2.71
N TYR A 51 1.83 -14.12 1.85
CA TYR A 51 1.68 -13.95 0.40
C TYR A 51 0.20 -13.91 -0.04
N ASN A 52 -0.67 -14.71 0.59
CA ASN A 52 -2.07 -14.82 0.16
C ASN A 52 -2.99 -13.75 0.77
N ILE A 53 -2.75 -13.34 2.02
CA ILE A 53 -3.65 -12.44 2.77
C ILE A 53 -3.03 -11.04 2.93
N GLY A 54 -1.71 -10.92 2.83
CA GLY A 54 -0.98 -9.73 3.25
C GLY A 54 -0.89 -9.64 4.76
N THR A 55 0.03 -8.81 5.26
CA THR A 55 0.13 -8.53 6.68
C THR A 55 -1.04 -7.65 7.14
N PRO A 56 -1.47 -7.70 8.42
CA PRO A 56 -2.53 -6.82 8.92
C PRO A 56 -2.28 -5.33 8.64
N SER A 57 -1.00 -4.92 8.67
CA SER A 57 -0.56 -3.58 8.32
C SER A 57 -0.80 -3.23 6.85
N GLU A 58 -0.55 -4.15 5.92
CA GLU A 58 -0.78 -3.91 4.48
C GLU A 58 -2.26 -3.76 4.17
N ILE A 59 -3.11 -4.58 4.80
CA ILE A 59 -4.57 -4.48 4.64
C ILE A 59 -5.07 -3.13 5.15
N ALA A 60 -4.61 -2.69 6.33
CA ALA A 60 -4.96 -1.39 6.89
C ALA A 60 -4.51 -0.25 5.97
N LEU A 61 -3.26 -0.30 5.48
CA LEU A 61 -2.72 0.71 4.58
C LEU A 61 -3.48 0.78 3.25
N LYS A 62 -3.87 -0.38 2.70
CA LYS A 62 -4.69 -0.43 1.46
C LYS A 62 -6.08 0.15 1.68
N ALA A 63 -6.68 -0.08 2.85
CA ALA A 63 -7.96 0.52 3.20
C ALA A 63 -7.85 2.04 3.33
N GLU A 64 -6.80 2.54 3.99
CA GLU A 64 -6.53 3.98 4.14
C GLU A 64 -6.31 4.64 2.77
N ASN A 65 -5.45 4.08 1.91
CA ASN A 65 -5.24 4.58 0.56
C ASN A 65 -6.53 4.66 -0.26
N ARG A 66 -7.40 3.66 -0.14
CA ARG A 66 -8.71 3.70 -0.80
C ARG A 66 -9.56 4.86 -0.29
N THR A 67 -9.62 5.08 1.03
CA THR A 67 -10.37 6.22 1.59
C THR A 67 -9.81 7.57 1.16
N LEU A 68 -8.48 7.69 1.02
CA LEU A 68 -7.84 8.91 0.51
C LEU A 68 -8.19 9.16 -0.95
N LEU A 69 -8.20 8.14 -1.80
CA LEU A 69 -8.63 8.25 -3.20
C LEU A 69 -10.11 8.67 -3.32
N GLU A 70 -10.99 8.06 -2.53
CA GLU A 70 -12.42 8.43 -2.48
C GLU A 70 -12.60 9.90 -2.04
N GLN A 71 -11.80 10.36 -1.07
CA GLN A 71 -11.81 11.75 -0.63
C GLN A 71 -11.32 12.72 -1.72
N LEU A 72 -10.29 12.35 -2.49
CA LEU A 72 -9.82 13.15 -3.62
C LEU A 72 -10.89 13.25 -4.72
N GLU A 73 -11.60 12.16 -5.03
CA GLU A 73 -12.68 12.21 -6.04
C GLU A 73 -13.84 13.09 -5.57
N THR A 74 -14.16 13.05 -4.27
CA THR A 74 -15.15 13.97 -3.66
C THR A 74 -14.67 15.42 -3.74
N THR A 75 -13.39 15.66 -3.50
CA THR A 75 -12.76 16.99 -3.60
C THR A 75 -12.82 17.52 -5.04
N LYS A 76 -12.62 16.65 -6.02
CA LYS A 76 -12.76 16.97 -7.44
C LYS A 76 -14.15 17.48 -7.81
N VAL A 77 -15.21 16.85 -7.29
CA VAL A 77 -16.58 17.37 -7.45
C VAL A 77 -16.73 18.77 -6.85
N SER A 78 -16.13 19.00 -5.69
CA SER A 78 -16.17 20.31 -5.01
C SER A 78 -15.42 21.40 -5.77
N ILE A 79 -14.28 21.05 -6.38
CA ILE A 79 -13.50 21.94 -7.26
C ILE A 79 -14.33 22.33 -8.48
N ILE A 80 -15.01 21.38 -9.13
CA ILE A 80 -15.86 21.64 -10.29
C ILE A 80 -17.02 22.59 -9.92
N ASP A 81 -17.65 22.39 -8.76
CA ASP A 81 -18.70 23.30 -8.27
C ASP A 81 -18.15 24.71 -8.01
N LEU A 82 -16.97 24.82 -7.42
CA LEU A 82 -16.30 26.09 -7.17
C LEU A 82 -16.00 26.83 -8.49
N GLU A 83 -15.49 26.12 -9.50
CA GLU A 83 -15.23 26.70 -10.82
C GLU A 83 -16.50 27.24 -11.50
N SER A 84 -17.61 26.49 -11.39
CA SER A 84 -18.90 26.92 -11.91
C SER A 84 -19.36 28.23 -11.25
N ARG A 85 -19.23 28.33 -9.92
CA ARG A 85 -19.57 29.55 -9.19
C ARG A 85 -18.68 30.72 -9.57
N LEU A 86 -17.37 30.49 -9.72
CA LEU A 86 -16.42 31.52 -10.16
C LEU A 86 -16.74 32.00 -11.58
N HIS A 87 -17.18 31.10 -12.47
CA HIS A 87 -17.64 31.47 -13.80
C HIS A 87 -18.84 32.42 -13.73
N THR A 88 -19.86 32.09 -12.94
CA THR A 88 -21.03 32.97 -12.75
C THR A 88 -20.65 34.34 -12.19
N ILE A 89 -19.70 34.40 -11.24
CA ILE A 89 -19.20 35.66 -10.69
C ILE A 89 -18.47 36.47 -11.76
N SER A 90 -17.64 35.81 -12.57
CA SER A 90 -16.93 36.42 -13.70
C SER A 90 -17.87 37.03 -14.74
N GLU A 91 -18.96 36.33 -15.08
CA GLU A 91 -19.99 36.85 -15.99
C GLU A 91 -20.70 38.07 -15.40
N LEU A 92 -21.13 37.98 -14.14
CA LEU A 92 -21.79 39.09 -13.44
C LEU A 92 -20.88 40.33 -13.33
N ASP A 93 -19.58 40.13 -13.12
CA ASP A 93 -18.57 41.18 -13.13
C ASP A 93 -18.52 41.93 -14.47
N ASN A 94 -18.40 41.19 -15.58
CA ASN A 94 -18.36 41.78 -16.90
C ASN A 94 -19.68 42.48 -17.28
N GLU A 95 -20.83 41.84 -17.02
CA GLU A 95 -22.14 42.33 -17.47
C GLU A 95 -22.70 43.47 -16.62
N MET A 96 -22.46 43.45 -15.30
CA MET A 96 -23.09 44.36 -14.36
C MET A 96 -22.09 45.39 -13.84
N TYR A 97 -21.05 44.95 -13.13
CA TYR A 97 -20.17 45.88 -12.43
C TYR A 97 -19.31 46.72 -13.39
N ARG A 98 -18.65 46.09 -14.35
CA ARG A 98 -17.77 46.78 -15.30
C ARG A 98 -18.54 47.62 -16.30
N SER A 99 -19.67 47.11 -16.76
CA SER A 99 -20.63 47.85 -17.58
C SER A 99 -21.08 49.15 -16.89
N VAL A 100 -21.49 49.08 -15.61
CA VAL A 100 -21.89 50.26 -14.82
C VAL A 100 -20.74 51.24 -14.61
N LEU A 101 -19.51 50.74 -14.44
CA LEU A 101 -18.31 51.56 -14.26
C LEU A 101 -17.70 52.07 -15.58
N GLY A 102 -18.25 51.69 -16.74
CA GLY A 102 -17.72 52.04 -18.06
C GLY A 102 -16.34 51.42 -18.34
N LEU A 103 -16.03 50.29 -17.70
CA LEU A 103 -14.79 49.55 -17.90
C LEU A 103 -14.97 48.49 -19.00
N GLU A 104 -13.91 48.24 -19.76
CA GLU A 104 -13.90 47.15 -20.75
C GLU A 104 -14.02 45.78 -20.06
N PRO A 105 -14.75 44.81 -20.62
CA PRO A 105 -14.85 43.46 -20.06
C PRO A 105 -13.50 42.72 -20.15
N ILE A 106 -13.18 41.88 -19.17
CA ILE A 106 -12.04 40.96 -19.29
C ILE A 106 -12.48 39.70 -20.02
N SER A 107 -11.73 39.33 -21.06
CA SER A 107 -11.93 38.10 -21.82
C SER A 107 -11.54 36.84 -21.02
N TYR A 108 -12.07 35.67 -21.40
CA TYR A 108 -11.69 34.40 -20.76
C TYR A 108 -10.18 34.12 -20.86
N GLU A 109 -9.57 34.43 -22.01
CA GLU A 109 -8.13 34.21 -22.23
C GLU A 109 -7.27 35.07 -21.30
N GLU A 110 -7.66 36.33 -21.07
CA GLU A 110 -6.98 37.20 -20.11
C GLU A 110 -7.12 36.71 -18.66
N ARG A 111 -8.26 36.11 -18.27
CA ARG A 111 -8.41 35.48 -16.93
C ARG A 111 -7.58 34.21 -16.78
N MET A 112 -7.24 33.56 -17.90
CA MET A 112 -6.41 32.36 -17.95
C MET A 112 -4.93 32.70 -18.21
N ALA A 113 -4.57 33.98 -18.23
CA ALA A 113 -3.19 34.39 -18.41
C ALA A 113 -2.31 33.79 -17.30
N GLY A 114 -1.22 33.14 -17.69
CA GLY A 114 -0.32 32.46 -16.75
C GLY A 114 -0.72 31.04 -16.39
N THR A 115 -1.81 30.49 -16.95
CA THR A 115 -2.17 29.07 -16.78
C THR A 115 -1.58 28.26 -17.95
N GLY A 116 -0.28 27.98 -17.89
CA GLY A 116 0.44 27.23 -18.93
C GLY A 116 1.96 27.29 -18.75
N GLY A 117 2.71 26.35 -19.33
CA GLY A 117 4.17 26.29 -19.22
C GLY A 117 4.74 24.88 -19.30
N ALA A 118 5.94 24.69 -18.74
CA ALA A 118 6.55 23.36 -18.56
C ALA A 118 5.70 22.48 -17.63
N ASP A 119 5.86 21.15 -17.73
CA ASP A 119 5.18 20.22 -16.83
C ASP A 119 5.72 20.39 -15.39
N ILE A 120 5.02 21.18 -14.60
CA ILE A 120 5.31 21.39 -13.17
C ILE A 120 4.74 20.27 -12.30
N TYR A 121 3.98 19.33 -12.87
CA TYR A 121 3.32 18.24 -12.16
C TYR A 121 3.99 16.88 -12.39
N SER A 122 5.24 16.88 -12.90
CA SER A 122 6.06 15.68 -13.09
C SER A 122 6.41 14.97 -11.78
N GLU A 123 6.28 15.65 -10.64
CA GLU A 123 6.45 15.04 -9.31
C GLU A 123 5.49 13.87 -9.06
N PHE A 124 4.35 13.84 -9.77
CA PHE A 124 3.37 12.78 -9.62
C PHE A 124 3.62 11.56 -10.53
N ASP A 125 4.62 11.59 -11.41
CA ASP A 125 4.93 10.47 -12.33
C ASP A 125 5.39 9.20 -11.62
N PHE A 126 5.87 9.31 -10.39
CA PHE A 126 6.40 8.18 -9.62
C PHE A 126 5.30 7.32 -8.98
N TYR A 127 4.04 7.76 -9.00
CA TYR A 127 2.92 7.04 -8.41
C TYR A 127 2.25 6.09 -9.43
N SER A 128 1.29 5.30 -8.97
CA SER A 128 0.44 4.53 -9.89
C SER A 128 -0.31 5.47 -10.83
N GLU A 129 -0.65 4.98 -12.02
CA GLU A 129 -1.37 5.76 -13.05
C GLU A 129 -2.61 6.46 -12.48
N GLU A 130 -3.47 5.72 -11.77
CA GLU A 130 -4.68 6.25 -11.13
C GLU A 130 -4.38 7.37 -10.11
N THR A 131 -3.35 7.19 -9.27
CA THR A 131 -2.97 8.19 -8.26
C THR A 131 -2.33 9.42 -8.91
N SER A 132 -1.49 9.21 -9.92
CA SER A 132 -0.85 10.27 -10.67
C SER A 132 -1.90 11.15 -11.37
N GLU A 133 -2.88 10.53 -12.02
CA GLU A 133 -3.95 11.22 -12.75
C GLU A 133 -4.75 12.14 -11.82
N ILE A 134 -5.24 11.62 -10.70
CA ILE A 134 -6.08 12.39 -9.79
C ILE A 134 -5.31 13.51 -9.08
N LEU A 135 -4.04 13.28 -8.72
CA LEU A 135 -3.18 14.29 -8.10
C LEU A 135 -2.84 15.41 -9.09
N ARG A 136 -2.43 15.05 -10.31
CA ARG A 136 -2.18 16.03 -11.39
C ARG A 136 -3.40 16.86 -11.69
N TRP A 137 -4.55 16.21 -11.88
CA TRP A 137 -5.80 16.89 -12.15
C TRP A 137 -6.14 17.87 -11.02
N THR A 138 -6.04 17.43 -9.77
CA THR A 138 -6.38 18.26 -8.59
C THR A 138 -5.44 19.45 -8.46
N ALA A 139 -4.12 19.21 -8.52
CA ALA A 139 -3.11 20.27 -8.42
C ALA A 139 -3.24 21.28 -9.57
N SER A 140 -3.41 20.80 -10.80
CA SER A 140 -3.57 21.66 -11.97
C SER A 140 -4.81 22.54 -11.90
N ARG A 141 -5.93 21.99 -11.42
CA ARG A 141 -7.17 22.75 -11.31
C ARG A 141 -7.12 23.76 -10.17
N LEU A 142 -6.50 23.40 -9.06
CA LEU A 142 -6.32 24.31 -7.93
C LEU A 142 -5.40 25.49 -8.27
N ASP A 143 -4.25 25.23 -8.92
CA ASP A 143 -3.34 26.28 -9.41
C ASP A 143 -4.04 27.20 -10.42
N ASN A 144 -4.92 26.65 -11.28
CA ASN A 144 -5.73 27.48 -12.18
C ASN A 144 -6.67 28.42 -11.42
N ILE A 145 -7.28 27.93 -10.34
CA ILE A 145 -8.21 28.72 -9.52
C ILE A 145 -7.47 29.77 -8.70
N GLU A 146 -6.30 29.45 -8.14
CA GLU A 146 -5.50 30.38 -7.33
C GLU A 146 -4.96 31.56 -8.15
N ARG A 147 -4.69 31.35 -9.45
CA ARG A 147 -4.20 32.40 -10.36
C ARG A 147 -5.31 33.32 -10.90
N ARG A 148 -6.58 32.99 -10.70
CA ARG A 148 -7.74 33.80 -11.10
C ARG A 148 -8.06 34.88 -10.07
#